data_AF-A0A0C9VK81-F1
#
_entry.id   AF-A0A0C9VK81-F1
#
_cell.length_a   1.000
_cell.length_b   1.000
_cell.length_c   1.000
_cell.angle_alpha   90.00
_cell.angle_beta   90.00
_cell.angle_gamma   90.00
#
_symmetry.space_group_name_H-M   'P 1'
#
loop_
_entity.id
_entity.type
_entity.pdbx_description
1 polymer ?
#
loop_
_entity_poly.entity_id
_entity_poly.type
_entity_poly.pdbx_seq_one_letter_code
_entity_poly.pdbx_strand_id
1 'polypeptide(L)' 'RAPQLQLLEEWCLHNNIDKFCHKLQVCPDVFSQLVGKISNHPVFMNRSNNQQLPVPIQLAILLNGLGHYGDWAGVS' A
#
# COMPACT_ATOMS: atom_id res chain seq x y z
N ARG A 1 0.12 17.42 2.25
CA ARG A 1 -0.47 16.08 2.10
C ARG A 1 -0.25 15.65 0.66
N ALA A 2 0.38 14.50 0.39
CA ALA A 2 0.59 14.08 -0.99
C ALA A 2 -0.77 13.67 -1.59
N PRO A 3 -1.21 14.26 -2.73
CA PRO A 3 -2.50 13.97 -3.35
C PRO A 3 -2.63 12.50 -3.74
N GLN A 4 -1.49 11.81 -3.89
CA GLN A 4 -1.42 10.39 -4.18
C GLN A 4 -1.96 9.53 -3.03
N LEU A 5 -1.77 9.93 -1.76
CA LEU A 5 -2.24 9.18 -0.59
C LEU A 5 -3.76 9.21 -0.47
N GLN A 6 -4.37 10.36 -0.75
CA GLN A 6 -5.84 10.50 -0.72
C GLN A 6 -6.53 9.61 -1.76
N LEU A 7 -5.92 9.47 -2.95
CA LEU A 7 -6.41 8.56 -3.98
C LEU A 7 -6.29 7.08 -3.57
N LEU A 8 -5.22 6.72 -2.85
CA LEU A 8 -5.03 5.35 -2.35
C LEU A 8 -6.05 5.01 -1.26
N GLU A 9 -6.34 5.95 -0.36
CA GLU A 9 -7.41 5.82 0.64
C GLU A 9 -8.77 5.62 -0.04
N GLU A 10 -9.10 6.47 -1.02
CA GLU A 10 -10.37 6.40 -1.77
C GLU A 10 -10.54 5.09 -2.53
N TRP A 11 -9.51 4.62 -3.23
CA TRP A 11 -9.59 3.39 -4.02
C TRP A 11 -9.67 2.14 -3.14
N CYS A 12 -8.99 2.14 -1.98
CA CYS A 12 -9.10 1.06 -1.01
C CYS A 12 -10.51 1.01 -0.39
N LEU A 13 -11.10 2.16 -0.05
CA LEU A 13 -12.43 2.24 0.53
C LEU A 13 -13.53 1.82 -0.45
N HIS A 14 -13.33 2.05 -1.75
CA HIS A 14 -14.29 1.68 -2.80
C HIS A 14 -14.01 0.32 -3.46
N ASN A 15 -13.17 -0.53 -2.87
CA ASN A 15 -12.80 -1.86 -3.40
C ASN A 15 -12.23 -1.83 -4.83
N ASN A 16 -11.64 -0.70 -5.26
CA ASN A 16 -11.04 -0.52 -6.59
C ASN A 16 -9.56 -0.93 -6.59
N ILE A 17 -9.27 -2.16 -6.17
CA ILE A 17 -7.90 -2.68 -6.04
C ILE A 17 -7.17 -2.67 -7.40
N ASP A 18 -7.86 -2.93 -8.52
CA ASP A 18 -7.25 -2.91 -9.85
C ASP A 18 -6.64 -1.55 -10.24
N LYS A 19 -7.37 -0.45 -10.02
CA LYS A 19 -6.87 0.91 -10.31
C LYS A 19 -5.68 1.28 -9.44
N PHE A 20 -5.76 0.86 -8.18
CA PHE A 20 -4.72 1.04 -7.19
C PHE A 20 -3.43 0.28 -7.55
N CYS A 21 -3.56 -0.99 -7.94
CA CYS A 21 -2.46 -1.84 -8.34
C CYS A 21 -1.84 -1.41 -9.66
N HIS A 22 -2.66 -0.95 -10.62
CA HIS A 22 -2.19 -0.36 -11.86
C HIS A 22 -1.28 0.86 -11.61
N LYS A 23 -1.66 1.74 -10.68
CA LYS A 23 -0.84 2.91 -10.33
C LYS A 23 0.47 2.53 -9.64
N LEU A 24 0.44 1.52 -8.77
CA LEU A 24 1.63 1.01 -8.09
C LEU A 24 2.49 0.09 -8.97
N GLN A 25 2.04 -0.24 -10.19
CA GLN A 25 2.66 -1.22 -11.09
C GLN A 25 2.83 -2.61 -10.44
N VAL A 26 1.91 -2.99 -9.56
CA VAL A 26 1.89 -4.30 -8.90
C VAL A 26 0.75 -5.12 -9.48
N CYS A 27 0.94 -6.43 -9.64
CA CYS A 27 -0.15 -7.32 -10.05
C CYS A 27 -1.26 -7.34 -8.97
N PRO A 28 -2.54 -7.09 -9.33
CA PRO A 28 -3.65 -7.05 -8.37
C PRO A 28 -3.81 -8.33 -7.55
N ASP A 29 -3.64 -9.48 -8.20
CA ASP A 29 -3.70 -10.78 -7.55
C ASP A 29 -2.60 -10.96 -6.48
N VAL A 30 -1.36 -10.60 -6.83
CA VAL A 30 -0.21 -10.63 -5.91
C VAL A 30 -0.44 -9.68 -4.74
N PHE A 31 -0.96 -8.49 -4.99
CA PHE A 31 -1.27 -7.53 -3.94
C PHE A 31 -2.35 -8.06 -2.98
N SER A 32 -3.43 -8.63 -3.51
CA SER A 32 -4.52 -9.22 -2.71
C SER A 32 -4.03 -10.39 -1.86
N GLN A 33 -3.24 -11.29 -2.45
CA GLN A 33 -2.62 -12.40 -1.71
C GLN A 33 -1.67 -11.91 -0.62
N LEU A 34 -0.88 -10.87 -0.89
CA LEU A 34 0.04 -10.29 0.08
C LEU A 34 -0.72 -9.66 1.24
N VAL A 35 -1.76 -8.86 0.95
CA VAL A 35 -2.68 -8.31 1.95
C VAL A 35 -3.28 -9.43 2.81
N GLY A 36 -3.78 -10.52 2.20
CA GLY A 36 -4.35 -11.64 2.94
C GLY A 36 -3.35 -12.30 3.91
N LYS A 37 -2.07 -12.40 3.52
CA LYS A 37 -1.01 -12.98 4.35
C LYS A 37 -0.56 -12.04 5.48
N ILE A 38 -0.51 -10.73 5.24
CA ILE A 38 0.02 -9.76 6.20
C ILE A 38 -1.05 -9.09 7.05
N SER A 39 -2.33 -9.20 6.69
CA SER A 39 -3.44 -8.61 7.46
C SER A 39 -3.50 -9.12 8.90
N ASN A 40 -3.02 -10.35 9.12
CA ASN A 40 -2.94 -10.94 10.46
C ASN A 40 -1.55 -10.76 11.11
N HIS A 41 -0.62 -10.07 10.44
CA HIS A 41 0.75 -9.93 10.91
C HIS A 41 0.88 -8.75 11.89
N PRO A 42 1.53 -8.93 13.05
CA PRO A 42 1.61 -7.91 14.08
C PRO A 42 2.33 -6.62 13.64
N VAL A 43 3.17 -6.67 12.61
CA VAL A 43 3.85 -5.49 12.03
C VAL A 43 2.87 -4.45 11.48
N PHE A 44 1.72 -4.89 10.97
CA PHE A 44 0.66 -4.01 10.47
C PHE A 44 -0.50 -3.89 11.46
N MET A 45 -0.32 -4.32 12.72
CA MET A 45 -1.33 -4.21 13.77
C MET A 45 -0.83 -3.25 14.86
N ASN A 46 -1.52 -2.14 14.99
CA ASN A 46 -1.34 -1.16 16.04
C ASN A 46 -2.15 -1.63 17.25
N ARG A 47 -1.45 -2.02 18.31
CA ARG A 47 -2.07 -2.43 19.57
C ARG A 47 -2.47 -1.25 20.47
N SER A 48 -2.34 -0.01 19.98
CA SER A 48 -2.80 1.17 20.70
C SER A 48 -4.24 1.52 20.34
N ASN A 49 -4.93 2.22 21.23
CA ASN A 49 -6.34 2.60 21.10
C ASN A 49 -6.60 3.72 20.05
N ASN A 50 -5.72 3.85 19.07
CA ASN A 50 -5.77 4.86 18.03
C ASN A 50 -6.32 4.27 16.73
N GLN A 51 -7.08 5.07 15.97
CA GLN A 51 -7.52 4.67 14.64
C GLN A 51 -6.31 4.42 13.74
N GLN A 52 -6.17 3.17 13.29
CA GLN A 52 -5.14 2.77 12.35
C GLN A 52 -5.69 2.81 10.92
N LEU A 53 -4.85 3.20 9.97
CA LEU A 53 -5.12 2.99 8.55
C LEU A 53 -5.25 1.49 8.23
N PRO A 54 -6.18 1.11 7.34
CA PRO A 54 -6.26 -0.25 6.82
C PRO A 54 -4.91 -0.77 6.30
N VAL A 55 -4.62 -2.05 6.57
CA VAL A 55 -3.38 -2.73 6.13
C VAL A 55 -3.07 -2.55 4.63
N PRO A 56 -4.06 -2.61 3.70
CA PRO A 56 -3.78 -2.37 2.28
C PRO A 56 -3.22 -0.96 2.01
N ILE A 57 -3.70 0.06 2.74
CA ILE A 57 -3.23 1.45 2.60
C ILE A 57 -1.82 1.59 3.17
N GLN A 58 -1.52 0.96 4.31
CA GLN A 58 -0.17 0.96 4.87
C GLN A 58 0.84 0.30 3.93
N LEU A 59 0.47 -0.83 3.34
CA LEU A 59 1.28 -1.52 2.34
C LEU A 59 1.47 -0.65 1.08
N ALA A 60 0.42 0.06 0.64
CA ALA A 60 0.50 1.01 -0.47
C ALA A 60 1.57 2.08 -0.25
N ILE A 61 1.56 2.68 0.95
CA ILE A 61 2.47 3.76 1.33
C ILE A 61 3.90 3.24 1.31
N LEU A 62 4.12 2.05 1.86
CA LEU A 62 5.42 1.39 1.87
C LEU A 62 5.91 1.13 0.43
N LEU A 63 5.07 0.53 -0.42
CA LEU A 63 5.43 0.23 -1.82
C LEU A 63 5.67 1.48 -2.65
N ASN A 64 4.83 2.51 -2.47
CA ASN A 64 5.02 3.81 -3.13
C ASN A 64 6.34 4.46 -2.67
N GLY A 65 6.70 4.35 -1.39
CA GLY A 65 7.99 4.83 -0.88
C GLY A 65 9.18 4.05 -1.44
N LEU A 66 9.09 2.72 -1.51
CA LEU A 66 10.14 1.85 -2.04
C LEU A 66 10.33 1.99 -3.55
N GLY A 67 9.25 2.21 -4.32
CA GLY A 67 9.31 2.42 -5.77
C GLY A 67 10.10 3.68 -6.17
N HIS A 68 10.11 4.70 -5.32
CA HIS A 68 10.94 5.89 -5.51
C HIS A 68 12.43 5.67 -5.16
N TYR A 69 12.78 4.58 -4.49
CA TYR A 69 14.17 4.25 -4.16
C TYR A 69 14.87 3.43 -5.26
N GLY A 70 14.11 2.88 -6.21
CA GLY A 70 14.63 2.11 -7.36
C GLY A 70 15.29 2.96 -8.46
N ASP A 71 15.11 4.28 -8.44
CA ASP A 71 15.74 5.21 -9.41
C ASP A 71 17.13 5.69 -8.95
N TRP A 72 17.54 5.39 -7.72
CA TRP A 72 18.86 5.79 -7.19
C TRP A 72 19.92 4.68 -7.26
N ALA A 73 19.55 3.47 -7.68
CA ALA A 73 20.50 2.38 -7.99
C ALA A 73 20.96 2.40 -9.46
N GLY A 74 20.66 3.45 -10.22
CA GLY A 74 20.94 3.60 -11.66
C GLY A 74 21.92 4.72 -12.03
N VAL A 75 22.65 5.30 -11.07
CA VAL A 75 23.83 6.14 -11.32
C VAL A 75 24.98 5.68 -10.43
N SER A 76 25.72 4.67 -10.90
CA SER A 76 27.11 4.43 -10.51
C SER A 76 27.95 4.46 -11.77
#